data_AF-G7TKB8-F1
#
_entry.id   AF-G7TKB8-F1
#
_cell.length_a   1.000
_cell.length_b   1.000
_cell.length_c   1.000
_cell.angle_alpha   90.00
_cell.angle_beta   90.00
_cell.angle_gamma   90.00
#
_symmetry.space_group_name_H-M   'P 1'
#
loop_
_entity.id
_entity.type
_entity.pdbx_description
1 polymer ?
#
loop_
_entity_poly.entity_id
_entity_poly.type
_entity_poly.pdbx_seq_one_letter_code
_entity_poly.pdbx_strand_id
1 'polypeptide(L)'
;MGPQVAVPAQRLLLHEEALALIVAPGHRFATRKRGALAELDDEPIAGAGVRGILDAAFAQAGLRQRQQYEVTHADLVRELVAADLGVGIIP
;
A
#
# COMPACT_ATOMS: atom_id res chain seq x y z
N MET A 1 -35.51 -26.58 -2.62
CA MET A 1 -34.52 -25.71 -1.95
C MET A 1 -34.35 -26.21 -0.53
N GLY A 2 -33.23 -26.87 -0.21
CA GLY A 2 -32.97 -27.35 1.15
C GLY A 2 -32.66 -26.20 2.11
N PRO A 3 -32.68 -26.43 3.44
CA PRO A 3 -32.40 -25.40 4.41
C PRO A 3 -30.95 -24.92 4.26
N GLN A 4 -30.79 -23.60 4.12
CA GLN A 4 -29.50 -22.95 4.10
C GLN A 4 -28.98 -22.90 5.53
N VAL A 5 -28.01 -23.76 5.85
CA VAL A 5 -27.40 -23.80 7.19
C VAL A 5 -26.37 -22.67 7.29
N ALA A 6 -26.60 -21.72 8.19
CA ALA A 6 -25.63 -20.70 8.50
C ALA A 6 -24.45 -21.32 9.25
N VAL A 7 -23.26 -21.27 8.66
CA VAL A 7 -22.02 -21.76 9.27
C VAL A 7 -21.32 -20.58 9.95
N PRO A 8 -20.79 -20.73 11.18
CA PRO A 8 -20.01 -19.66 11.79
C PRO A 8 -18.81 -19.29 10.92
N ALA A 9 -18.46 -18.00 10.88
CA ALA A 9 -17.31 -17.53 10.13
C ALA A 9 -16.02 -18.14 10.70
N GLN A 10 -15.40 -19.04 9.96
CA GLN A 10 -14.10 -19.65 10.30
C GLN A 10 -13.01 -18.85 9.58
N ARG A 11 -12.30 -18.00 10.32
CA ARG A 11 -11.11 -17.28 9.83
C ARG A 11 -9.91 -17.76 10.61
N LEU A 12 -8.91 -18.29 9.90
CA LEU A 12 -7.61 -18.66 10.45
C LEU A 12 -6.56 -17.75 9.82
N LEU A 13 -5.73 -17.10 10.65
CA LEU A 13 -4.59 -16.34 10.15
C LEU A 13 -3.59 -17.32 9.52
N LEU A 14 -3.33 -17.16 8.23
CA LEU A 14 -2.37 -18.00 7.51
C LEU A 14 -1.01 -17.33 7.41
N HIS A 15 -0.99 -16.02 7.15
CA HIS A 15 0.23 -15.26 6.94
C HIS A 15 0.01 -13.78 7.25
N GLU A 16 1.08 -13.13 7.68
CA GLU A 16 1.18 -11.67 7.80
C GLU A 16 2.37 -11.22 6.96
N GLU A 17 2.14 -10.23 6.10
CA GLU A 17 3.13 -9.66 5.22
C GLU A 17 3.26 -8.16 5.53
N ALA A 18 4.49 -7.67 5.55
CA ALA A 18 4.76 -6.28 5.87
C ALA A 18 4.73 -5.44 4.60
N LEU A 19 3.99 -4.33 4.60
CA LEU A 19 4.05 -3.39 3.48
C LEU A 19 5.40 -2.68 3.42
N ALA A 20 6.02 -2.70 2.24
CA ALA A 20 7.27 -2.00 1.93
C ALA A 20 7.01 -0.73 1.12
N LEU A 21 7.74 0.33 1.47
CA LEU A 21 7.89 1.52 0.64
C LEU A 21 9.07 1.33 -0.30
N ILE A 22 8.82 1.42 -1.61
CA ILE A 22 9.85 1.41 -2.64
C ILE A 22 9.95 2.78 -3.30
N VAL A 23 11.18 3.20 -3.59
CA VAL A 23 11.49 4.53 -4.15
C VAL A 23 12.61 4.43 -5.18
N ALA A 24 12.70 5.40 -6.08
CA ALA A 24 13.83 5.51 -7.01
C ALA A 24 15.16 5.73 -6.24
N PRO A 25 16.32 5.31 -6.81
CA PRO A 25 17.62 5.46 -6.14
C PRO A 25 17.99 6.91 -5.76
N GLY A 26 17.50 7.90 -6.51
CA GLY A 26 17.73 9.33 -6.24
C GLY A 26 16.76 9.94 -5.22
N HIS A 27 15.76 9.19 -4.77
CA HIS A 27 14.72 9.71 -3.89
C HIS A 27 15.25 10.02 -2.47
N ARG A 28 14.69 11.02 -1.80
CA ARG A 28 15.08 11.43 -0.43
C ARG A 28 14.96 10.32 0.64
N PHE A 29 14.22 9.26 0.34
CA PHE A 29 14.04 8.10 1.21
C PHE A 29 14.94 6.90 0.86
N ALA A 30 15.71 6.95 -0.24
CA ALA A 30 16.48 5.81 -0.74
C ALA A 30 17.53 5.28 0.27
N THR A 31 18.01 6.15 1.15
CA THR A 31 18.99 5.79 2.20
C THR A 31 18.36 5.43 3.54
N ARG A 32 17.02 5.52 3.65
CA ARG A 32 16.30 5.34 4.91
C ARG A 32 15.75 3.93 5.01
N LYS A 33 15.91 3.33 6.20
CA LYS A 33 15.34 2.00 6.49
C LYS A 33 13.88 2.05 6.95
N ARG A 34 13.46 3.18 7.52
CA ARG A 34 12.14 3.42 8.10
C ARG A 34 11.78 4.89 7.94
N GLY A 35 10.50 5.18 7.84
CA GLY A 35 9.95 6.54 7.78
C GLY A 35 8.57 6.58 8.41
N ALA A 36 8.09 7.78 8.74
CA ALA A 36 6.74 7.97 9.21
C ALA A 36 5.77 8.14 8.03
N LEU A 37 4.53 7.68 8.19
CA LEU A 37 3.50 7.81 7.15
C LEU A 37 3.25 9.28 6.77
N ALA A 38 3.36 10.19 7.73
CA ALA A 38 3.24 11.64 7.53
C ALA A 38 4.26 12.23 6.55
N GLU A 39 5.41 11.57 6.37
CA GLU A 39 6.41 12.03 5.40
C GLU A 39 5.96 11.80 3.95
N LEU A 40 4.92 10.98 3.73
CA LEU A 40 4.36 10.66 2.42
C LEU A 40 3.20 11.58 1.99
N ASP A 41 2.78 12.54 2.82
CA ASP A 41 1.57 13.35 2.58
C ASP A 41 1.62 14.13 1.25
N ASP A 42 2.83 14.54 0.82
CA ASP A 42 3.07 15.24 -0.45
C ASP A 42 3.48 14.32 -1.62
N GLU A 43 3.75 13.05 -1.36
CA GLU A 43 4.29 12.14 -2.36
C GLU A 43 3.19 11.57 -3.27
N PRO A 44 3.45 11.45 -4.59
CA PRO A 44 2.57 10.69 -5.47
C PRO A 44 2.71 9.18 -5.17
N ILE A 45 1.65 8.57 -4.65
CA ILE A 45 1.67 7.17 -4.24
C ILE A 45 1.07 6.27 -5.33
N ALA A 46 1.79 5.18 -5.62
CA ALA A 46 1.35 4.05 -6.43
C ALA A 46 1.18 2.79 -5.54
N GLY A 47 0.13 2.00 -5.79
CA GLY A 47 -0.09 0.76 -5.06
C GLY A 47 -1.01 -0.21 -5.79
N ALA A 48 -0.87 -1.50 -5.48
CA ALA A 48 -1.71 -2.59 -6.01
C ALA A 48 -2.36 -3.38 -4.87
N GLY A 49 -3.69 -3.43 -4.83
CA GLY A 49 -4.43 -4.20 -3.80
C GLY A 49 -4.33 -3.66 -2.36
N VAL A 50 -3.64 -2.54 -2.14
CA VAL A 50 -3.38 -1.98 -0.79
C VAL A 50 -4.24 -0.75 -0.46
N ARG A 51 -5.16 -0.35 -1.33
CA ARG A 51 -5.98 0.88 -1.18
C ARG A 51 -6.64 0.98 0.18
N GLY A 52 -7.39 -0.03 0.59
CA GLY A 52 -8.11 -0.03 1.86
C GLY A 52 -7.18 0.04 3.08
N ILE A 53 -5.99 -0.57 3.00
CA ILE A 53 -4.99 -0.52 4.07
C ILE A 53 -4.41 0.89 4.17
N LEU A 54 -4.08 1.51 3.03
CA LEU A 54 -3.54 2.87 2.99
C LEU A 54 -4.58 3.90 3.45
N ASP A 55 -5.81 3.82 2.94
CA ASP A 55 -6.88 4.72 3.35
C ASP A 55 -7.10 4.68 4.86
N ALA A 56 -7.15 3.48 5.45
CA ALA A 56 -7.28 3.30 6.88
C ALA A 56 -6.08 3.88 7.65
N ALA A 57 -4.85 3.62 7.18
CA ALA A 57 -3.63 4.11 7.84
C ALA A 57 -3.52 5.64 7.79
N PHE A 58 -3.80 6.27 6.65
CA PHE A 58 -3.79 7.73 6.50
C PHE A 58 -4.90 8.37 7.34
N ALA A 59 -6.11 7.81 7.32
CA ALA A 59 -7.23 8.31 8.13
C ALA A 59 -6.93 8.23 9.64
N GLN A 60 -6.33 7.13 10.12
CA GLN A 60 -5.91 6.98 11.52
C GLN A 60 -4.84 8.00 11.92
N ALA A 61 -3.98 8.40 10.99
CA ALA A 61 -2.97 9.43 11.20
C ALA A 61 -3.51 10.87 11.03
N GLY A 62 -4.79 11.06 10.65
CA GLY A 62 -5.36 12.36 10.33
C GLY A 62 -4.81 13.00 9.06
N LEU A 63 -4.21 12.21 8.17
CA LEU A 63 -3.56 12.62 6.93
C LEU A 63 -4.51 12.44 5.73
N ARG A 64 -4.20 13.08 4.61
CA ARG A 64 -4.96 12.92 3.37
C ARG A 64 -4.11 12.19 2.34
N GLN A 65 -4.55 10.98 2.00
CA GLN A 65 -3.82 10.16 1.05
C GLN A 65 -3.91 10.75 -0.37
N ARG A 66 -2.76 10.99 -1.00
CA ARG A 66 -2.66 11.48 -2.38
C ARG A 66 -2.29 10.36 -3.35
N GLN A 67 -3.11 9.30 -3.41
CA GLN A 67 -2.87 8.27 -4.43
C GLN A 67 -3.08 8.85 -5.80
N GLN A 68 -2.03 8.79 -6.61
CA GLN A 68 -2.09 9.21 -7.99
C GLN A 68 -2.23 8.02 -8.94
N TYR A 69 -1.73 6.85 -8.51
CA TYR A 69 -1.72 5.66 -9.35
C TYR A 69 -2.33 4.47 -8.60
N GLU A 70 -3.44 3.98 -9.12
CA GLU A 70 -4.01 2.70 -8.75
C GLU A 70 -3.72 1.71 -9.88
N VAL A 71 -2.97 0.67 -9.57
CA VAL A 71 -2.57 -0.35 -10.54
C VAL A 71 -2.93 -1.73 -10.03
N THR A 72 -3.03 -2.68 -10.93
CA THR A 72 -3.51 -4.03 -10.61
C THR A 72 -2.40 -5.02 -10.27
N HIS A 73 -1.15 -4.70 -10.59
CA HIS A 73 0.00 -5.60 -10.46
C HIS A 73 1.20 -4.87 -9.84
N ALA A 74 1.92 -5.55 -8.93
CA ALA A 74 3.08 -5.00 -8.26
C ALA A 74 4.24 -4.65 -9.22
N ASP A 75 4.39 -5.39 -10.32
CA ASP A 75 5.42 -5.11 -11.33
C ASP A 75 5.24 -3.72 -11.96
N LEU A 76 3.99 -3.31 -12.23
CA LEU A 76 3.70 -1.97 -12.74
C LEU A 76 4.03 -0.88 -11.72
N VAL A 77 3.85 -1.15 -10.42
CA VAL A 77 4.30 -0.22 -9.36
C VAL A 77 5.81 -0.03 -9.44
N ARG A 78 6.57 -1.11 -9.62
CA ARG A 78 8.04 -1.06 -9.72
C ARG A 78 8.51 -0.27 -10.93
N GLU A 79 7.86 -0.44 -12.09
CA GLU A 79 8.17 0.32 -13.30
C GLU A 79 7.90 1.83 -13.15
N LEU A 80 6.77 2.19 -12.51
CA LEU A 80 6.46 3.61 -12.22
C LEU A 80 7.50 4.24 -11.28
N VAL A 81 7.92 3.50 -10.26
CA VAL A 81 8.94 3.93 -9.31
C VAL A 81 10.31 4.04 -10.00
N ALA A 82 10.66 3.08 -10.85
CA ALA A 82 11.91 3.12 -11.61
C ALA A 82 11.97 4.30 -12.59
N ALA A 83 10.81 4.73 -13.10
CA ALA A 83 10.65 5.92 -13.94
C ALA A 83 10.60 7.25 -13.15
N ASP A 84 10.77 7.22 -11.82
CA ASP A 84 10.72 8.38 -10.92
C ASP A 84 9.39 9.16 -10.98
N LEU A 85 8.29 8.45 -11.26
CA LEU A 85 6.94 9.03 -11.32
C LEU A 85 6.23 9.02 -9.95
N GLY A 86 6.85 8.39 -8.96
CA GLY A 86 6.40 8.44 -7.56
C GLY A 86 6.96 7.33 -6.69
N VAL A 87 6.34 7.16 -5.53
CA VAL A 87 6.70 6.11 -4.56
C VAL A 87 5.71 4.96 -4.61
N GLY A 88 6.20 3.74 -4.39
CA GLY A 88 5.40 2.53 -4.45
C GLY A 88 5.17 1.94 -3.06
N ILE A 89 3.96 1.44 -2.81
CA ILE A 89 3.66 0.61 -1.64
C ILE A 89 3.24 -0.77 -2.13
N ILE A 90 4.01 -1.77 -1.73
CA ILE A 90 3.82 -3.17 -2.10
C ILE A 90 3.86 -4.05 -0.84
N PRO A 91 3.16 -5.20 -0.82
CA PRO A 91 3.44 -6.26 0.14
C PRO A 91 4.89 -6.75 0.03
#